data_AF-A0A0J6CKZ3-F1
#
_entry.id   AF-A0A0J6CKZ3-F1
#
_cell.length_a   1.000
_cell.length_b   1.000
_cell.length_c   1.000
_cell.angle_alpha   90.00
_cell.angle_beta   90.00
_cell.angle_gamma   90.00
#
_symmetry.space_group_name_H-M   'P 1'
#
loop_
_entity.id
_entity.type
_entity.pdbx_description
1 polymer ?
#
loop_
_entity_poly.entity_id
_entity_poly.type
_entity_poly.pdbx_seq_one_letter_code
_entity_poly.pdbx_strand_id
1 'polypeptide(L)'
;MIKTAVILAAGMGSRIRDRSEGRPKGFLTIEGKPLIEHSIEKLLEAGIENIYIGTGYKKEEYERLTQKYTQISCINNPDYNTSGSMFTLYQMESYVQDDFLLLESDLLYEKKALQTILSNKQPDTILASELTRSGDEVFIEVDKNQNLIKMSKKSNELNSVYAELVGISKLSLPTFKTLCKKGSQMFQSSKDLHYEDGLVQIAKEVDLYVQNVRNLVWCEVDDEKHLQRAVSLIAPLIKARESCYPVERKILLNPGPATTTDTVKHAQLVADICPREQDFGETMTFVSHALTEFVGNPNEYSTILFGGSGTAAVESILSSVVDKEAIVIVNNGAYGKRILKIATVYGLNVLEYRSPLESAIDLTKLELLIKNAGVTISHLVIVHCETTTGLLNNIEAVGNICKKYNVAMIVDAMSSYGAIPIEMKRMNISYLAASSNKNLQGMAGVSFVIANNEQLDKIKEIKPRNLYLNLYEQYEHFVKTKQMRFTPPVQTLYALEQAILETQWEGIEKRYNRYSKSWQTLLKGIKALGLTHLIDEANHSRIITSIVEPPHKGYDFNKLHDFLYERGFTIYPGKIDNLNTFRVANIGDITYKDMECFLTLLDQYLNG
;
A
#
# COMPACT_ATOMS: atom_id res chain seq x y z
N MET A 1 27.70 -20.76 -6.41
CA MET A 1 27.05 -19.53 -6.90
C MET A 1 26.51 -19.87 -8.28
N ILE A 2 25.23 -19.62 -8.54
CA ILE A 2 24.61 -19.91 -9.84
C ILE A 2 25.17 -18.94 -10.88
N LYS A 3 25.65 -19.46 -12.01
CA LYS A 3 26.23 -18.66 -13.11
C LYS A 3 25.46 -18.77 -14.41
N THR A 4 24.45 -19.63 -14.46
CA THR A 4 23.71 -19.96 -15.68
C THR A 4 22.24 -19.60 -15.51
N ALA A 5 21.63 -19.06 -16.57
CA ALA A 5 20.20 -18.86 -16.67
C ALA A 5 19.67 -19.45 -17.98
N VAL A 6 18.41 -19.88 -17.95
CA VAL A 6 17.63 -20.39 -19.07
C VAL A 6 16.36 -19.54 -19.16
N ILE A 7 16.08 -18.97 -20.32
CA ILE A 7 14.87 -18.20 -20.59
C ILE A 7 14.03 -18.92 -21.65
N LEU A 8 12.77 -19.23 -21.32
CA LEU A 8 11.82 -19.85 -22.25
C LEU A 8 11.12 -18.77 -23.07
N ALA A 9 11.38 -18.76 -24.39
CA ALA A 9 11.04 -17.64 -25.26
C ALA A 9 10.50 -18.07 -26.65
N ALA A 10 10.04 -19.33 -26.78
CA ALA A 10 9.65 -19.91 -28.07
C ALA A 10 8.21 -19.60 -28.49
N GLY A 11 7.37 -19.16 -27.55
CA GLY A 11 5.93 -18.94 -27.75
C GLY A 11 5.59 -17.76 -28.66
N MET A 12 4.46 -17.84 -29.36
CA MET A 12 4.01 -16.81 -30.31
C MET A 12 3.36 -15.58 -29.66
N GLY A 13 2.76 -15.75 -28.47
CA GLY A 13 2.07 -14.67 -27.77
C GLY A 13 0.89 -14.05 -28.53
N SER A 14 0.01 -14.90 -29.05
CA SER A 14 -1.11 -14.51 -29.92
C SER A 14 -2.03 -13.43 -29.36
N ARG A 15 -2.18 -13.33 -28.03
CA ARG A 15 -3.09 -12.41 -27.34
C ARG A 15 -2.67 -10.92 -27.41
N ILE A 16 -1.41 -10.61 -27.72
CA ILE A 16 -0.87 -9.25 -27.66
C ILE A 16 0.03 -8.88 -28.85
N ARG A 17 -0.08 -9.64 -29.94
CA ARG A 17 0.81 -9.58 -31.12
C ARG A 17 0.88 -8.21 -31.78
N ASP A 18 -0.19 -7.43 -31.76
CA ASP A 18 -0.22 -6.12 -32.42
C ASP A 18 0.64 -5.09 -31.67
N ARG A 19 0.73 -5.20 -30.34
CA ARG A 19 1.58 -4.33 -29.51
C ARG A 19 3.06 -4.67 -29.61
N SER A 20 3.39 -5.93 -29.92
CA SER A 20 4.77 -6.34 -30.15
C SER A 20 5.22 -6.09 -31.60
N GLU A 21 4.39 -5.46 -32.44
CA GLU A 21 4.65 -5.28 -33.88
C GLU A 21 4.95 -6.60 -34.58
N GLY A 22 4.28 -7.66 -34.11
CA GLY A 22 4.50 -9.04 -34.56
C GLY A 22 5.80 -9.68 -34.07
N ARG A 23 6.61 -9.05 -33.22
CA ARG A 23 7.80 -9.65 -32.57
C ARG A 23 7.37 -10.59 -31.43
N PRO A 24 8.26 -11.46 -30.93
CA PRO A 24 7.97 -12.28 -29.74
C PRO A 24 7.61 -11.41 -28.52
N LYS A 25 6.81 -11.93 -27.58
CA LYS A 25 6.35 -11.18 -26.39
C LYS A 25 7.46 -10.58 -25.54
N GLY A 26 8.61 -11.25 -25.42
CA GLY A 26 9.76 -10.70 -24.72
C GLY A 26 10.26 -9.36 -25.29
N PHE A 27 9.86 -9.01 -26.51
CA PHE A 27 10.14 -7.73 -27.15
C PHE A 27 9.06 -6.65 -26.96
N LEU A 28 8.04 -6.91 -26.13
CA LEU A 28 7.16 -5.84 -25.67
C LEU A 28 7.98 -4.81 -24.89
N THR A 29 7.74 -3.54 -25.20
CA THR A 29 8.53 -2.44 -24.68
C THR A 29 7.81 -1.79 -23.50
N ILE A 30 8.51 -1.68 -22.36
CA ILE A 30 8.07 -0.96 -21.17
C ILE A 30 9.13 0.08 -20.82
N GLU A 31 8.72 1.35 -20.67
CA GLU A 31 9.61 2.50 -20.49
C GLU A 31 10.73 2.57 -21.56
N GLY A 32 10.41 2.23 -22.80
CA GLY A 32 11.36 2.29 -23.92
C GLY A 32 12.34 1.11 -24.01
N LYS A 33 12.23 0.09 -23.14
CA LYS A 33 13.10 -1.11 -23.16
C LYS A 33 12.29 -2.42 -23.27
N PRO A 34 12.74 -3.40 -24.09
CA PRO A 34 12.14 -4.75 -24.16
C PRO A 34 12.14 -5.49 -22.81
N LEU A 35 11.06 -6.21 -22.49
CA LEU A 35 10.95 -7.08 -21.30
C LEU A 35 12.15 -8.03 -21.14
N ILE A 36 12.53 -8.70 -22.24
CA ILE A 36 13.65 -9.63 -22.25
C ILE A 36 14.97 -8.93 -21.88
N GLU A 37 15.17 -7.69 -22.33
CA GLU A 37 16.37 -6.92 -22.01
C GLU A 37 16.38 -6.46 -20.55
N HIS A 38 15.23 -6.08 -19.98
CA HIS A 38 15.12 -5.83 -18.53
C HIS A 38 15.55 -7.05 -17.72
N SER A 39 15.17 -8.26 -18.15
CA SER A 39 15.53 -9.52 -17.50
C SER A 39 17.02 -9.85 -17.67
N ILE A 40 17.56 -9.73 -18.90
CA ILE A 40 18.98 -9.97 -19.21
C ILE A 40 19.87 -9.07 -18.36
N GLU A 41 19.62 -7.77 -18.34
CA GLU A 41 20.45 -6.82 -17.57
C GLU A 41 20.44 -7.16 -16.08
N LYS A 42 19.28 -7.49 -15.50
CA LYS A 42 19.17 -7.90 -14.08
C LYS A 42 19.89 -9.21 -13.78
N LEU A 43 19.84 -10.19 -14.69
CA LEU A 43 20.59 -11.45 -14.55
C LEU A 43 22.10 -11.18 -14.56
N LEU A 44 22.59 -10.35 -15.49
CA LEU A 44 24.00 -9.98 -15.57
C LEU A 44 24.46 -9.22 -14.31
N GLU A 45 23.67 -8.27 -13.82
CA GLU A 45 23.93 -7.55 -12.56
C GLU A 45 23.93 -8.49 -11.35
N ALA A 46 23.13 -9.56 -11.38
CA ALA A 46 23.10 -10.59 -10.34
C ALA A 46 24.27 -11.60 -10.43
N GLY A 47 25.17 -11.45 -11.41
CA GLY A 47 26.36 -12.28 -11.58
C GLY A 47 26.15 -13.51 -12.46
N ILE A 48 25.09 -13.57 -13.27
CA ILE A 48 24.93 -14.62 -14.29
C ILE A 48 25.90 -14.36 -15.45
N GLU A 49 26.60 -15.41 -15.85
CA GLU A 49 27.66 -15.37 -16.88
C GLU A 49 27.20 -16.02 -18.20
N ASN A 50 26.25 -16.97 -18.14
CA ASN A 50 25.73 -17.68 -19.31
C ASN A 50 24.20 -17.63 -19.34
N ILE A 51 23.61 -17.18 -20.45
CA ILE A 51 22.15 -17.10 -20.63
C ILE A 51 21.75 -17.89 -21.88
N TYR A 52 21.09 -19.03 -21.68
CA TYR A 52 20.49 -19.80 -22.78
C TYR A 52 19.06 -19.35 -23.03
N ILE A 53 18.74 -18.93 -24.25
CA ILE A 53 17.39 -18.52 -24.63
C ILE A 53 16.78 -19.57 -25.56
N GLY A 54 15.65 -20.12 -25.16
CA GLY A 54 14.89 -21.10 -25.95
C GLY A 54 14.01 -20.40 -26.94
N THR A 55 14.45 -20.33 -28.20
CA THR A 55 13.78 -19.59 -29.25
C THR A 55 12.86 -20.48 -30.07
N GLY A 56 11.93 -19.87 -30.80
CA GLY A 56 11.02 -20.56 -31.70
C GLY A 56 10.43 -19.56 -32.70
N TYR A 57 9.27 -19.01 -32.39
CA TYR A 57 8.67 -17.95 -33.18
C TYR A 57 9.63 -16.76 -33.34
N LYS A 58 9.93 -16.38 -34.60
CA LYS A 58 10.83 -15.27 -34.96
C LYS A 58 12.15 -15.26 -34.18
N LYS A 59 12.81 -16.42 -34.10
CA LYS A 59 14.09 -16.60 -33.40
C LYS A 59 15.16 -15.56 -33.76
N GLU A 60 15.12 -15.01 -34.98
CA GLU A 60 16.09 -14.03 -35.48
C GLU A 60 16.11 -12.76 -34.62
N GLU A 61 14.99 -12.41 -33.97
CA GLU A 61 14.92 -11.28 -33.04
C GLU A 61 15.80 -11.50 -31.80
N TYR A 62 15.79 -12.71 -31.23
CA TYR A 62 16.65 -13.08 -30.10
C TYR A 62 18.11 -13.28 -30.54
N GLU A 63 18.34 -13.85 -31.73
CA GLU A 63 19.69 -13.99 -32.28
C GLU A 63 20.40 -12.63 -32.43
N ARG A 64 19.67 -11.55 -32.76
CA ARG A 64 20.23 -10.19 -32.77
C ARG A 64 20.71 -9.71 -31.39
N LEU A 65 20.10 -10.16 -30.30
CA LEU A 65 20.54 -9.80 -28.94
C LEU A 65 21.95 -10.31 -28.63
N THR A 66 22.40 -11.38 -29.29
CA THR A 66 23.77 -11.91 -29.14
C THR A 66 24.85 -10.92 -29.60
N GLN A 67 24.50 -9.97 -30.47
CA GLN A 67 25.41 -8.88 -30.89
C GLN A 67 25.61 -7.85 -29.78
N LYS A 68 24.62 -7.69 -28.89
CA LYS A 68 24.65 -6.75 -27.76
C LYS A 68 25.14 -7.40 -26.47
N TYR A 69 24.77 -8.67 -26.25
CA TYR A 69 25.09 -9.42 -25.04
C TYR A 69 25.81 -10.73 -25.42
N THR A 70 27.11 -10.77 -25.20
CA THR A 70 27.96 -11.92 -25.55
C THR A 70 27.72 -13.17 -24.68
N GLN A 71 27.03 -13.00 -23.55
CA GLN A 71 26.62 -14.05 -22.62
C GLN A 71 25.43 -14.89 -23.14
N ILE A 72 24.77 -14.46 -24.23
CA ILE A 72 23.55 -15.10 -24.73
C ILE A 72 23.87 -16.18 -25.76
N SER A 73 23.24 -17.34 -25.61
CA SER A 73 23.18 -18.41 -26.61
C SER A 73 21.73 -18.78 -26.91
N CYS A 74 21.34 -18.71 -28.19
CA CYS A 74 19.98 -19.06 -28.62
C CYS A 74 19.90 -20.54 -29.03
N ILE A 75 18.98 -21.29 -28.44
CA ILE A 75 18.70 -22.70 -28.75
C ILE A 75 17.31 -22.79 -29.36
N ASN A 76 17.23 -23.19 -30.64
CA ASN A 76 15.97 -23.19 -31.38
C ASN A 76 15.15 -24.47 -31.13
N ASN A 77 13.88 -24.30 -30.73
CA ASN A 77 12.86 -25.33 -30.79
C ASN A 77 12.14 -25.26 -32.15
N PRO A 78 12.42 -26.18 -33.10
CA PRO A 78 11.76 -26.17 -34.40
C PRO A 78 10.26 -26.51 -34.32
N ASP A 79 9.84 -27.21 -33.27
CA ASP A 79 8.47 -27.67 -33.06
C ASP A 79 7.65 -26.70 -32.18
N TYR A 80 8.07 -25.44 -32.03
CA TYR A 80 7.47 -24.47 -31.11
C TYR A 80 5.97 -24.22 -31.33
N ASN A 81 5.45 -24.49 -32.54
CA ASN A 81 4.05 -24.29 -32.90
C ASN A 81 3.14 -25.47 -32.49
N THR A 82 3.73 -26.61 -32.12
CA THR A 82 3.05 -27.86 -31.78
C THR A 82 3.56 -28.46 -30.46
N SER A 83 4.32 -27.68 -29.69
CA SER A 83 4.91 -28.08 -28.42
C SER A 83 4.82 -26.97 -27.38
N GLY A 84 4.86 -27.36 -26.11
CA GLY A 84 4.78 -26.46 -24.96
C GLY A 84 6.15 -26.00 -24.45
N SER A 85 6.12 -25.23 -23.36
CA SER A 85 7.33 -24.68 -22.72
C SER A 85 8.28 -25.78 -22.20
N MET A 86 7.75 -26.93 -21.77
CA MET A 86 8.57 -28.07 -21.30
C MET A 86 9.39 -28.69 -22.43
N PHE A 87 8.85 -28.76 -23.65
CA PHE A 87 9.59 -29.28 -24.80
C PHE A 87 10.71 -28.32 -25.21
N THR A 88 10.47 -27.02 -25.17
CA THR A 88 11.51 -25.99 -25.41
C THR A 88 12.64 -26.12 -24.39
N LEU A 89 12.32 -26.34 -23.12
CA LEU A 89 13.30 -26.58 -22.07
C LEU A 89 14.08 -27.89 -22.29
N TYR A 90 13.40 -28.97 -22.71
CA TYR A 90 14.03 -30.24 -23.05
C TYR A 90 15.07 -30.13 -24.18
N GLN A 91 14.82 -29.31 -25.20
CA GLN A 91 15.77 -29.07 -26.30
C GLN A 91 17.11 -28.48 -25.82
N MET A 92 17.19 -27.98 -24.58
CA MET A 92 18.41 -27.44 -23.98
C MET A 92 19.19 -28.45 -23.13
N GLU A 93 18.72 -29.70 -22.99
CA GLU A 93 19.31 -30.69 -22.08
C GLU A 93 20.81 -30.88 -22.28
N SER A 94 21.28 -30.89 -23.53
CA SER A 94 22.68 -31.07 -23.89
C SER A 94 23.55 -29.82 -23.69
N TYR A 95 22.93 -28.64 -23.52
CA TYR A 95 23.63 -27.36 -23.41
C TYR A 95 23.83 -26.93 -21.96
N VAL A 96 22.85 -27.17 -21.09
CA VAL A 96 22.91 -26.79 -19.68
C VAL A 96 23.66 -27.84 -18.88
N GLN A 97 24.78 -27.45 -18.28
CA GLN A 97 25.73 -28.35 -17.58
C GLN A 97 25.94 -28.03 -16.11
N ASP A 98 25.27 -27.00 -15.58
CA ASP A 98 25.37 -26.57 -14.18
C ASP A 98 23.97 -26.23 -13.64
N ASP A 99 23.88 -26.02 -12.33
CA ASP A 99 22.69 -25.44 -11.69
C ASP A 99 22.38 -24.07 -12.30
N PHE A 100 21.10 -23.76 -12.49
CA PHE A 100 20.69 -22.58 -13.24
C PHE A 100 19.39 -21.95 -12.74
N LEU A 101 19.15 -20.70 -13.16
CA LEU A 101 17.84 -20.06 -13.05
C LEU A 101 17.01 -20.34 -14.31
N LEU A 102 15.79 -20.83 -14.16
CA LEU A 102 14.78 -20.94 -15.21
C LEU A 102 13.84 -19.73 -15.13
N LEU A 103 13.65 -19.03 -16.24
CA LEU A 103 12.79 -17.86 -16.35
C LEU A 103 11.86 -17.93 -17.57
N GLU A 104 10.72 -17.25 -17.46
CA GLU A 104 9.88 -16.91 -18.61
C GLU A 104 10.34 -15.59 -19.25
N SER A 105 10.02 -15.41 -20.55
CA SER A 105 10.50 -14.28 -21.35
C SER A 105 9.64 -13.01 -21.26
N ASP A 106 8.42 -13.12 -20.75
CA ASP A 106 7.42 -12.06 -20.64
C ASP A 106 7.27 -11.49 -19.22
N LEU A 107 8.31 -11.67 -18.39
CA LEU A 107 8.33 -11.17 -17.02
C LEU A 107 8.91 -9.75 -16.91
N LEU A 108 8.31 -8.96 -16.02
CA LEU A 108 8.87 -7.74 -15.45
C LEU A 108 8.91 -7.90 -13.92
N TYR A 109 10.08 -7.80 -13.29
CA TYR A 109 10.25 -8.09 -11.86
C TYR A 109 11.34 -7.22 -11.21
N GLU A 110 11.24 -6.94 -9.90
CA GLU A 110 12.28 -6.23 -9.16
C GLU A 110 13.51 -7.11 -8.84
N LYS A 111 14.70 -6.52 -8.68
CA LYS A 111 15.98 -7.17 -8.32
C LYS A 111 15.88 -8.07 -7.09
N LYS A 112 14.99 -7.74 -6.15
CA LYS A 112 14.70 -8.55 -4.96
C LYS A 112 14.33 -9.99 -5.31
N ALA A 113 13.69 -10.24 -6.46
CA ALA A 113 13.38 -11.59 -6.95
C ALA A 113 14.65 -12.45 -7.08
N LEU A 114 15.63 -11.95 -7.85
CA LEU A 114 16.91 -12.63 -8.07
C LEU A 114 17.74 -12.73 -6.79
N GLN A 115 17.82 -11.64 -6.02
CA GLN A 115 18.54 -11.63 -4.74
C GLN A 115 18.00 -12.68 -3.77
N THR A 116 16.67 -12.83 -3.70
CA THR A 116 16.02 -13.79 -2.79
C THR A 116 16.26 -15.23 -3.24
N ILE A 117 16.09 -15.54 -4.53
CA ILE A 117 16.24 -16.92 -5.01
C ILE A 117 17.70 -17.39 -5.01
N LEU A 118 18.64 -16.50 -5.33
CA LEU A 118 20.09 -16.79 -5.35
C LEU A 118 20.67 -16.94 -3.95
N SER A 119 20.15 -16.21 -2.96
CA SER A 119 20.59 -16.33 -1.56
C SER A 119 19.96 -17.50 -0.81
N ASN A 120 18.88 -18.09 -1.34
CA ASN A 120 18.27 -19.28 -0.76
C ASN A 120 19.24 -20.47 -0.82
N LYS A 121 19.39 -21.19 0.30
CA LYS A 121 20.32 -22.33 0.43
C LYS A 121 19.78 -23.63 -0.17
N GLN A 122 18.48 -23.75 -0.40
CA GLN A 122 17.89 -24.92 -1.04
C GLN A 122 18.36 -24.99 -2.50
N PRO A 123 18.75 -26.17 -3.01
CA PRO A 123 19.27 -26.32 -4.37
C PRO A 123 18.17 -26.09 -5.41
N ASP A 124 16.99 -26.63 -5.16
CA ASP A 124 15.82 -26.53 -6.02
C ASP A 124 14.76 -25.64 -5.36
N THR A 125 14.49 -24.49 -5.97
CA THR A 125 13.63 -23.46 -5.39
C THR A 125 12.73 -22.85 -6.45
N ILE A 126 11.44 -22.80 -6.19
CA ILE A 126 10.45 -22.08 -7.00
C ILE A 126 10.18 -20.75 -6.33
N LEU A 127 10.34 -19.64 -7.07
CA LEU A 127 9.97 -18.32 -6.57
C LEU A 127 8.47 -18.13 -6.69
N ALA A 128 7.86 -17.73 -5.59
CA ALA A 128 6.43 -17.45 -5.52
C ALA A 128 6.19 -16.08 -4.87
N SER A 129 5.01 -15.50 -5.09
CA SER A 129 4.58 -14.26 -4.46
C SER A 129 3.21 -14.39 -3.78
N GLU A 130 2.81 -13.33 -3.11
CA GLU A 130 1.39 -13.12 -2.77
C GLU A 130 0.56 -12.99 -4.06
N LEU A 131 -0.74 -13.28 -3.97
CA LEU A 131 -1.64 -13.27 -5.12
C LEU A 131 -1.73 -11.86 -5.72
N THR A 132 -1.39 -11.75 -7.00
CA THR A 132 -1.35 -10.50 -7.77
C THR A 132 -2.74 -10.04 -8.18
N ARG A 133 -3.69 -10.97 -8.31
CA ARG A 133 -5.05 -10.73 -8.83
C ARG A 133 -5.01 -10.26 -10.30
N SER A 134 -4.04 -10.74 -11.08
CA SER A 134 -3.84 -10.43 -12.50
C SER A 134 -4.91 -11.07 -13.41
N GLY A 135 -5.46 -12.22 -13.00
CA GLY A 135 -6.45 -12.98 -13.79
C GLY A 135 -5.87 -14.10 -14.67
N ASP A 136 -4.57 -14.38 -14.59
CA ASP A 136 -3.92 -15.56 -15.22
C ASP A 136 -3.01 -16.29 -14.21
N GLU A 137 -3.33 -16.19 -12.91
CA GLU A 137 -2.50 -16.71 -11.82
C GLU A 137 -2.30 -18.23 -11.91
N VAL A 138 -1.05 -18.66 -11.72
CA VAL A 138 -0.73 -20.06 -11.44
C VAL A 138 -0.60 -20.24 -9.92
N PHE A 139 -1.64 -20.77 -9.31
CA PHE A 139 -1.70 -21.02 -7.87
C PHE A 139 -0.83 -22.22 -7.48
N ILE A 140 -0.14 -22.12 -6.35
CA ILE A 140 0.74 -23.16 -5.81
C ILE A 140 0.15 -23.74 -4.52
N GLU A 141 0.13 -25.06 -4.42
CA GLU A 141 -0.10 -25.83 -3.20
C GLU A 141 1.23 -26.41 -2.69
N VAL A 142 1.45 -26.34 -1.37
CA VAL A 142 2.68 -26.85 -0.73
C VAL A 142 2.38 -27.78 0.43
N ASP A 143 3.34 -28.63 0.77
CA ASP A 143 3.30 -29.46 1.97
C ASP A 143 3.72 -28.67 3.22
N LYS A 144 3.77 -29.35 4.38
CA LYS A 144 4.18 -28.77 5.66
C LYS A 144 5.63 -28.24 5.69
N ASN A 145 6.48 -28.73 4.78
CA ASN A 145 7.87 -28.32 4.64
C ASN A 145 8.03 -27.23 3.55
N GLN A 146 6.92 -26.74 2.99
CA GLN A 146 6.87 -25.79 1.88
C GLN A 146 7.42 -26.34 0.56
N ASN A 147 7.39 -27.67 0.38
CA ASN A 147 7.72 -28.28 -0.90
C ASN A 147 6.48 -28.33 -1.80
N LEU A 148 6.67 -28.17 -3.12
CA LEU A 148 5.60 -28.18 -4.10
C LEU A 148 4.80 -29.49 -4.05
N ILE A 149 3.47 -29.39 -3.99
CA ILE A 149 2.55 -30.52 -4.21
C ILE A 149 1.93 -30.43 -5.59
N LYS A 150 1.39 -29.26 -5.93
CA LYS A 150 0.60 -29.05 -7.15
C LYS A 150 0.60 -27.58 -7.56
N MET A 151 0.45 -27.35 -8.87
CA MET A 151 0.13 -26.05 -9.45
C MET A 151 -1.18 -26.14 -10.24
N SER A 152 -1.95 -25.06 -10.27
CA SER A 152 -3.12 -24.96 -11.15
C SER A 152 -3.49 -23.50 -11.42
N LYS A 153 -4.02 -23.22 -12.61
CA LYS A 153 -4.68 -21.95 -12.93
C LYS A 153 -6.05 -21.77 -12.27
N LYS A 154 -6.58 -22.83 -11.63
CA LYS A 154 -7.86 -22.77 -10.91
C LYS A 154 -7.66 -23.10 -9.45
N SER A 155 -7.94 -22.13 -8.58
CA SER A 155 -7.77 -22.28 -7.14
C SER A 155 -8.59 -23.42 -6.53
N ASN A 156 -9.71 -23.81 -7.15
CA ASN A 156 -10.57 -24.90 -6.69
C ASN A 156 -10.04 -26.31 -7.01
N GLU A 157 -8.97 -26.42 -7.80
CA GLU A 157 -8.29 -27.69 -8.07
C GLU A 157 -7.20 -28.01 -7.01
N LEU A 158 -6.99 -27.09 -6.06
CA LEU A 158 -6.02 -27.20 -4.96
C LEU A 158 -6.74 -27.38 -3.62
N ASN A 159 -6.13 -28.12 -2.71
CA ASN A 159 -6.65 -28.24 -1.34
C ASN A 159 -6.45 -26.93 -0.55
N SER A 160 -5.34 -26.24 -0.83
CA SER A 160 -5.04 -24.94 -0.25
C SER A 160 -4.15 -24.13 -1.19
N VAL A 161 -4.45 -22.83 -1.30
CA VAL A 161 -3.63 -21.88 -2.06
C VAL A 161 -2.58 -21.29 -1.13
N TYR A 162 -1.31 -21.57 -1.41
CA TYR A 162 -0.19 -21.03 -0.64
C TYR A 162 0.33 -19.71 -1.22
N ALA A 163 0.54 -19.67 -2.53
CA ALA A 163 1.18 -18.56 -3.24
C ALA A 163 0.85 -18.58 -4.74
N GLU A 164 1.35 -17.59 -5.48
CA GLU A 164 1.32 -17.51 -6.94
C GLU A 164 2.73 -17.72 -7.51
N LEU A 165 2.85 -18.49 -8.59
CA LEU A 165 4.12 -18.70 -9.30
C LEU A 165 4.59 -17.41 -9.97
N VAL A 166 5.88 -17.05 -9.80
CA VAL A 166 6.47 -15.84 -10.40
C VAL A 166 7.03 -16.09 -11.82
N GLY A 167 7.22 -17.35 -12.20
CA GLY A 167 7.91 -17.72 -13.45
C GLY A 167 9.44 -17.69 -13.36
N ILE A 168 9.99 -17.67 -12.13
CA ILE A 168 11.43 -17.77 -11.86
C ILE A 168 11.68 -18.95 -10.93
N SER A 169 12.53 -19.90 -11.34
CA SER A 169 12.92 -21.05 -10.52
C SER A 169 14.43 -21.24 -10.54
N LYS A 170 15.00 -21.76 -9.46
CA LYS A 170 16.38 -22.22 -9.39
C LYS A 170 16.35 -23.74 -9.39
N LEU A 171 17.03 -24.35 -10.34
CA LEU A 171 17.05 -25.81 -10.51
C LEU A 171 18.48 -26.31 -10.47
N SER A 172 18.69 -27.38 -9.73
CA SER A 172 19.94 -28.11 -9.75
C SER A 172 20.04 -28.96 -11.02
N LEU A 173 21.27 -29.21 -11.47
CA LEU A 173 21.51 -30.05 -12.65
C LEU A 173 20.87 -31.45 -12.51
N PRO A 174 20.98 -32.17 -11.36
CA PRO A 174 20.32 -33.47 -11.19
C PRO A 174 18.79 -33.41 -11.34
N THR A 175 18.17 -32.36 -10.79
CA THR A 175 16.74 -32.13 -10.90
C THR A 175 16.34 -31.86 -12.35
N PHE A 176 17.11 -31.05 -13.07
CA PHE A 176 16.89 -30.80 -14.48
C PHE A 176 17.03 -32.06 -15.35
N LYS A 177 18.03 -32.92 -15.10
CA LYS A 177 18.14 -34.21 -15.80
C LYS A 177 16.97 -35.14 -15.50
N THR A 178 16.47 -35.13 -14.28
CA THR A 178 15.26 -35.88 -13.90
C THR A 178 14.03 -35.35 -14.64
N LEU A 179 13.91 -34.02 -14.72
CA LEU A 179 12.86 -33.33 -15.46
C LEU A 179 12.89 -33.69 -16.96
N CYS A 180 14.05 -33.62 -17.62
CA CYS A 180 14.21 -34.01 -19.01
C CYS A 180 13.90 -35.49 -19.25
N LYS A 181 14.37 -36.38 -18.36
CA LYS A 181 14.08 -37.82 -18.44
C LYS A 181 12.58 -38.09 -18.40
N LYS A 182 11.85 -37.48 -17.46
CA LYS A 182 10.37 -37.61 -17.37
C LYS A 182 9.68 -36.98 -18.57
N GLY A 183 10.12 -35.78 -18.99
CA GLY A 183 9.62 -35.10 -20.18
C GLY A 183 9.72 -35.99 -21.43
N SER A 184 10.88 -36.61 -21.67
CA SER A 184 11.09 -37.50 -22.83
C SER A 184 10.09 -38.66 -22.92
N GLN A 185 9.60 -39.16 -21.78
CA GLN A 185 8.58 -40.21 -21.71
C GLN A 185 7.19 -39.65 -22.04
N MET A 186 6.88 -38.46 -21.53
CA MET A 186 5.59 -37.79 -21.75
C MET A 186 5.42 -37.29 -23.19
N PHE A 187 6.51 -36.84 -23.82
CA PHE A 187 6.51 -36.35 -25.20
C PHE A 187 6.20 -37.42 -26.25
N GLN A 188 6.25 -38.71 -25.88
CA GLN A 188 5.75 -39.80 -26.73
C GLN A 188 4.24 -39.72 -26.96
N SER A 189 3.50 -39.13 -26.02
CA SER A 189 2.04 -38.94 -26.11
C SER A 189 1.66 -37.55 -26.62
N SER A 190 2.25 -36.49 -26.05
CA SER A 190 2.04 -35.11 -26.48
C SER A 190 3.27 -34.26 -26.17
N LYS A 191 3.69 -33.43 -27.12
CA LYS A 191 4.72 -32.40 -26.92
C LYS A 191 4.17 -31.11 -26.31
N ASP A 192 2.84 -30.96 -26.28
CA ASP A 192 2.14 -29.80 -25.73
C ASP A 192 2.01 -29.94 -24.21
N LEU A 193 3.13 -29.67 -23.52
CA LEU A 193 3.26 -29.76 -22.06
C LEU A 193 3.96 -28.50 -21.55
N HIS A 194 3.45 -27.92 -20.47
CA HIS A 194 4.05 -26.76 -19.83
C HIS A 194 5.13 -27.18 -18.82
N TYR A 195 6.16 -26.35 -18.61
CA TYR A 195 7.28 -26.72 -17.73
C TYR A 195 6.82 -26.88 -16.27
N GLU A 196 5.78 -26.13 -15.90
CA GLU A 196 5.06 -26.18 -14.63
C GLU A 196 4.48 -27.58 -14.37
N ASP A 197 3.85 -28.19 -15.39
CA ASP A 197 3.33 -29.56 -15.32
C ASP A 197 4.48 -30.56 -15.09
N GLY A 198 5.62 -30.31 -15.74
CA GLY A 198 6.85 -31.07 -15.55
C GLY A 198 7.35 -30.99 -14.10
N LEU A 199 7.42 -29.79 -13.53
CA LEU A 199 7.83 -29.55 -12.14
C LEU A 199 6.89 -30.26 -11.16
N VAL A 200 5.56 -30.15 -11.35
CA VAL A 200 4.56 -30.86 -10.54
C VAL A 200 4.75 -32.37 -10.61
N GLN A 201 5.10 -32.89 -11.79
CA GLN A 201 5.28 -34.33 -11.95
C GLN A 201 6.52 -34.85 -11.23
N ILE A 202 7.65 -34.11 -11.25
CA ILE A 202 8.87 -34.50 -10.54
C ILE A 202 8.83 -34.20 -9.04
N ALA A 203 7.93 -33.32 -8.58
CA ALA A 203 7.78 -32.98 -7.15
C ALA A 203 7.45 -34.19 -6.24
N LYS A 204 7.02 -35.30 -6.84
CA LYS A 204 6.82 -36.59 -6.15
C LYS A 204 8.12 -37.34 -5.83
N GLU A 205 9.20 -36.99 -6.52
CA GLU A 205 10.51 -37.65 -6.47
C GLU A 205 11.62 -36.71 -5.99
N VAL A 206 11.42 -35.39 -6.11
CA VAL A 206 12.39 -34.34 -5.78
C VAL A 206 11.69 -33.27 -4.94
N ASP A 207 12.32 -32.86 -3.84
CA ASP A 207 11.85 -31.73 -3.04
C ASP A 207 12.07 -30.41 -3.80
N LEU A 208 10.98 -29.78 -4.21
CA LEU A 208 11.00 -28.45 -4.84
C LEU A 208 10.50 -27.42 -3.83
N TYR A 209 11.42 -26.73 -3.15
CA TYR A 209 11.05 -25.77 -2.11
C TYR A 209 10.41 -24.51 -2.72
N VAL A 210 9.30 -24.04 -2.16
CA VAL A 210 8.57 -22.86 -2.65
C VAL A 210 8.87 -21.66 -1.77
N GLN A 211 9.69 -20.74 -2.29
CA GLN A 211 10.04 -19.50 -1.63
C GLN A 211 8.99 -18.41 -1.92
N ASN A 212 8.03 -18.24 -1.03
CA ASN A 212 7.07 -17.14 -1.09
C ASN A 212 7.73 -15.82 -0.63
N VAL A 213 7.83 -14.84 -1.54
CA VAL A 213 8.38 -13.51 -1.29
C VAL A 213 7.26 -12.51 -1.10
N ARG A 214 7.19 -11.94 0.11
CA ARG A 214 6.18 -10.94 0.46
C ARG A 214 6.47 -9.62 -0.22
N ASN A 215 5.40 -8.94 -0.64
CA ASN A 215 5.46 -7.63 -1.26
C ASN A 215 6.47 -7.61 -2.43
N LEU A 216 6.54 -8.68 -3.21
CA LEU A 216 7.37 -8.75 -4.42
C LEU A 216 6.65 -8.00 -5.55
N VAL A 217 7.32 -7.03 -6.17
CA VAL A 217 6.79 -6.31 -7.33
C VAL A 217 7.20 -7.02 -8.61
N TRP A 218 6.22 -7.63 -9.27
CA TRP A 218 6.40 -8.28 -10.56
C TRP A 218 5.09 -8.40 -11.34
N CYS A 219 5.20 -8.74 -12.62
CA CYS A 219 4.12 -9.20 -13.48
C CYS A 219 4.63 -10.00 -14.68
N GLU A 220 3.80 -10.91 -15.17
CA GLU A 220 3.84 -11.41 -16.55
C GLU A 220 3.06 -10.47 -17.48
N VAL A 221 3.42 -10.42 -18.77
CA VAL A 221 2.75 -9.59 -19.78
C VAL A 221 2.19 -10.43 -20.92
N ASP A 222 1.01 -10.98 -20.68
CA ASP A 222 0.32 -11.88 -21.60
C ASP A 222 -0.67 -11.21 -22.54
N ASP A 223 -1.37 -10.20 -22.04
CA ASP A 223 -2.46 -9.50 -22.70
C ASP A 223 -2.42 -7.98 -22.45
N GLU A 224 -3.36 -7.25 -23.05
CA GLU A 224 -3.42 -5.79 -22.93
C GLU A 224 -3.65 -5.30 -21.49
N LYS A 225 -4.40 -6.06 -20.67
CA LYS A 225 -4.61 -5.69 -19.25
C LYS A 225 -3.32 -5.82 -18.46
N HIS A 226 -2.58 -6.89 -18.71
CA HIS A 226 -1.27 -7.10 -18.11
C HIS A 226 -0.29 -6.01 -18.53
N LEU A 227 -0.27 -5.63 -19.82
CA LEU A 227 0.58 -4.55 -20.31
C LEU A 227 0.23 -3.20 -19.67
N GLN A 228 -1.07 -2.87 -19.57
CA GLN A 228 -1.52 -1.66 -18.88
C GLN A 228 -1.10 -1.65 -17.41
N ARG A 229 -1.26 -2.77 -16.69
CA ARG A 229 -0.78 -2.92 -15.31
C ARG A 229 0.74 -2.78 -15.22
N ALA A 230 1.47 -3.37 -16.17
CA ALA A 230 2.92 -3.30 -16.19
C ALA A 230 3.43 -1.86 -16.35
N VAL A 231 2.83 -1.09 -17.26
CA VAL A 231 3.19 0.31 -17.55
C VAL A 231 2.73 1.27 -16.45
N SER A 232 1.50 1.14 -15.96
CA SER A 232 0.91 2.12 -15.04
C SER A 232 1.25 1.90 -13.56
N LEU A 233 1.64 0.68 -13.19
CA LEU A 233 1.82 0.28 -11.79
C LEU A 233 3.18 -0.37 -11.56
N ILE A 234 3.51 -1.44 -12.28
CA ILE A 234 4.63 -2.32 -11.93
C ILE A 234 5.99 -1.69 -12.26
N ALA A 235 6.19 -1.17 -13.48
CA ALA A 235 7.46 -0.55 -13.86
C ALA A 235 7.81 0.68 -12.99
N PRO A 236 6.86 1.63 -12.75
CA PRO A 236 7.13 2.74 -11.83
C PRO A 236 7.51 2.28 -10.42
N LEU A 237 6.82 1.25 -9.89
CA LEU A 237 7.13 0.66 -8.59
C LEU A 237 8.52 0.05 -8.51
N ILE A 238 8.91 -0.75 -9.52
CA ILE A 238 10.24 -1.37 -9.59
C ILE A 238 11.30 -0.29 -9.59
N LYS A 239 11.15 0.72 -10.45
CA LYS A 239 12.08 1.84 -10.57
C LYS A 239 12.24 2.60 -9.25
N ALA A 240 11.12 2.87 -8.57
CA ALA A 240 11.12 3.53 -7.27
C ALA A 240 11.89 2.70 -6.23
N ARG A 241 11.67 1.38 -6.16
CA ARG A 241 12.32 0.51 -5.16
C ARG A 241 13.80 0.26 -5.43
N GLU A 242 14.17 0.03 -6.68
CA GLU A 242 15.55 -0.30 -7.05
C GLU A 242 16.50 0.90 -7.01
N SER A 243 15.97 2.12 -6.97
CA SER A 243 16.74 3.36 -6.80
C SER A 243 17.01 3.74 -5.34
N CYS A 244 16.43 3.01 -4.38
CA CYS A 244 16.55 3.30 -2.95
C CYS A 244 17.59 2.39 -2.28
N TYR A 245 18.30 2.91 -1.28
CA TYR A 245 19.05 2.06 -0.33
C TYR A 245 18.14 1.70 0.86
N PRO A 246 18.29 0.52 1.48
CA PRO A 246 17.43 0.12 2.58
C PRO A 246 17.66 1.00 3.81
N VAL A 247 16.57 1.41 4.47
CA VAL A 247 16.61 2.11 5.76
C VAL A 247 16.17 1.15 6.88
N GLU A 248 16.68 1.34 8.09
CA GLU A 248 16.26 0.55 9.24
C GLU A 248 14.73 0.61 9.42
N ARG A 249 14.07 -0.56 9.41
CA ARG A 249 12.62 -0.67 9.59
C ARG A 249 12.27 -0.74 11.07
N LYS A 250 11.86 0.38 11.66
CA LYS A 250 11.20 0.41 12.98
C LYS A 250 9.69 0.20 12.84
N ILE A 251 9.08 -0.58 13.73
CA ILE A 251 7.64 -0.83 13.78
C ILE A 251 6.98 0.16 14.73
N LEU A 252 6.30 1.16 14.16
CA LEU A 252 5.66 2.23 14.92
C LEU A 252 4.18 1.88 15.15
N LEU A 253 3.85 1.53 16.40
CA LEU A 253 2.49 1.23 16.86
C LEU A 253 1.83 2.44 17.53
N ASN A 254 2.24 3.66 17.13
CA ASN A 254 1.56 4.92 17.46
C ASN A 254 0.74 5.40 16.25
N PRO A 255 -0.31 6.24 16.44
CA PRO A 255 -1.24 6.59 15.36
C PRO A 255 -0.70 7.64 14.39
N GLY A 256 0.61 7.68 14.13
CA GLY A 256 1.25 8.56 13.15
C GLY A 256 2.07 9.72 13.77
N PRO A 257 3.29 10.03 13.27
CA PRO A 257 3.99 9.36 12.15
C PRO A 257 4.21 7.87 12.41
N ALA A 258 4.05 7.05 11.37
CA ALA A 258 4.07 5.59 11.45
C ALA A 258 5.20 5.02 10.57
N THR A 259 5.39 3.70 10.57
CA THR A 259 6.33 3.04 9.65
C THR A 259 5.95 3.37 8.21
N THR A 260 6.93 3.76 7.38
CA THR A 260 6.74 4.06 5.95
C THR A 260 7.60 3.15 5.10
N THR A 261 7.29 3.09 3.81
CA THR A 261 8.13 2.44 2.80
C THR A 261 9.43 3.24 2.60
N ASP A 262 10.47 2.59 2.08
CA ASP A 262 11.73 3.29 1.79
C ASP A 262 11.60 4.22 0.57
N THR A 263 10.72 3.89 -0.37
CA THR A 263 10.36 4.74 -1.50
C THR A 263 9.81 6.10 -1.05
N VAL A 264 8.90 6.15 -0.08
CA VAL A 264 8.43 7.43 0.49
C VAL A 264 9.55 8.18 1.22
N LYS A 265 10.47 7.48 1.89
CA LYS A 265 11.63 8.13 2.54
C LYS A 265 12.53 8.81 1.52
N HIS A 266 12.87 8.11 0.45
CA HIS A 266 13.78 8.58 -0.59
C HIS A 266 13.15 9.58 -1.54
N ALA A 267 11.82 9.62 -1.67
CA ALA A 267 11.13 10.65 -2.44
C ALA A 267 11.37 12.09 -1.92
N GLN A 268 11.95 12.25 -0.73
CA GLN A 268 12.44 13.55 -0.23
C GLN A 268 13.77 13.99 -0.87
N LEU A 269 14.52 13.04 -1.45
CA LEU A 269 15.83 13.27 -2.07
C LEU A 269 15.62 13.68 -3.54
N VAL A 270 15.40 14.97 -3.73
CA VAL A 270 15.20 15.59 -5.03
C VAL A 270 16.23 16.70 -5.26
N ALA A 271 16.43 17.10 -6.51
CA ALA A 271 17.20 18.30 -6.82
C ALA A 271 16.51 19.53 -6.20
N ASP A 272 17.31 20.51 -5.79
CA ASP A 272 16.78 21.79 -5.31
C ASP A 272 15.94 22.46 -6.39
N ILE A 273 14.74 22.91 -6.03
CA ILE A 273 13.81 23.58 -6.93
C ILE A 273 13.19 24.79 -6.25
N CYS A 274 13.05 25.88 -7.00
CA CYS A 274 12.26 27.03 -6.54
C CYS A 274 10.77 26.64 -6.59
N PRO A 275 10.00 26.76 -5.49
CA PRO A 275 8.59 26.34 -5.46
C PRO A 275 7.65 27.22 -6.29
N ARG A 276 8.20 28.23 -6.98
CA ARG A 276 7.48 29.10 -7.93
C ARG A 276 7.62 28.63 -9.37
N GLU A 277 8.50 27.66 -9.65
CA GLU A 277 8.62 27.04 -10.97
C GLU A 277 7.35 26.30 -11.37
N GLN A 278 7.10 26.24 -12.67
CA GLN A 278 5.92 25.56 -13.23
C GLN A 278 5.88 24.08 -12.83
N ASP A 279 7.00 23.38 -12.95
CA ASP A 279 7.13 21.95 -12.64
C ASP A 279 6.66 21.64 -11.21
N PHE A 280 7.00 22.48 -10.23
CA PHE A 280 6.55 22.28 -8.85
C PHE A 280 5.06 22.62 -8.66
N GLY A 281 4.54 23.58 -9.42
CA GLY A 281 3.11 23.87 -9.49
C GLY A 281 2.30 22.69 -10.05
N GLU A 282 2.87 21.94 -10.99
CA GLU A 282 2.29 20.71 -11.53
C GLU A 282 2.27 19.59 -10.47
N THR A 283 3.37 19.39 -9.72
CA THR A 283 3.38 18.47 -8.56
C THR A 283 2.30 18.81 -7.54
N MET A 284 2.17 20.08 -7.14
CA MET A 284 1.13 20.50 -6.19
C MET A 284 -0.29 20.31 -6.76
N THR A 285 -0.45 20.50 -8.08
CA THR A 285 -1.74 20.28 -8.76
C THR A 285 -2.10 18.80 -8.75
N PHE A 286 -1.16 17.92 -9.08
CA PHE A 286 -1.34 16.47 -9.00
C PHE A 286 -1.72 16.05 -7.57
N VAL A 287 -0.94 16.47 -6.57
CA VAL A 287 -1.18 16.15 -5.16
C VAL A 287 -2.59 16.60 -4.74
N SER A 288 -2.97 17.85 -5.04
CA SER A 288 -4.29 18.38 -4.66
C SER A 288 -5.44 17.65 -5.35
N HIS A 289 -5.27 17.29 -6.62
CA HIS A 289 -6.28 16.54 -7.37
C HIS A 289 -6.45 15.12 -6.82
N ALA A 290 -5.35 14.38 -6.68
CA ALA A 290 -5.36 12.99 -6.24
C ALA A 290 -5.85 12.84 -4.78
N LEU A 291 -5.53 13.79 -3.90
CA LEU A 291 -6.10 13.83 -2.55
C LEU A 291 -7.62 13.98 -2.57
N THR A 292 -8.16 14.75 -3.53
CA THR A 292 -9.61 14.93 -3.66
C THR A 292 -10.30 13.65 -4.15
N GLU A 293 -9.71 12.97 -5.14
CA GLU A 293 -10.25 11.74 -5.74
C GLU A 293 -10.49 10.61 -4.75
N PHE A 294 -9.73 10.57 -3.64
CA PHE A 294 -9.91 9.56 -2.60
C PHE A 294 -11.25 9.65 -1.86
N VAL A 295 -11.94 10.81 -1.90
CA VAL A 295 -13.17 11.04 -1.11
C VAL A 295 -14.28 11.77 -1.85
N GLY A 296 -14.02 12.29 -3.05
CA GLY A 296 -14.99 13.08 -3.81
C GLY A 296 -14.55 13.38 -5.25
N ASN A 297 -15.44 14.01 -6.01
CA ASN A 297 -15.16 14.44 -7.38
C ASN A 297 -14.38 15.77 -7.38
N PRO A 298 -13.21 15.86 -8.04
CA PRO A 298 -12.42 17.10 -8.13
C PRO A 298 -13.12 18.30 -8.79
N ASN A 299 -14.24 18.10 -9.48
CA ASN A 299 -15.06 19.20 -10.01
C ASN A 299 -15.99 19.82 -8.96
N GLU A 300 -16.33 19.06 -7.91
CA GLU A 300 -17.25 19.51 -6.84
C GLU A 300 -16.50 19.89 -5.55
N TYR A 301 -15.27 19.40 -5.40
CA TYR A 301 -14.44 19.59 -4.23
C TYR A 301 -13.04 20.04 -4.64
N SER A 302 -12.41 20.85 -3.78
CA SER A 302 -11.04 21.30 -3.96
C SER A 302 -10.21 20.97 -2.73
N THR A 303 -8.95 20.57 -2.93
CA THR A 303 -7.97 20.42 -1.85
C THR A 303 -7.15 21.70 -1.68
N ILE A 304 -7.04 22.17 -0.44
CA ILE A 304 -6.22 23.32 -0.03
C ILE A 304 -5.07 22.79 0.83
N LEU A 305 -3.84 23.00 0.38
CA LEU A 305 -2.62 22.55 1.05
C LEU A 305 -2.06 23.62 2.00
N PHE A 306 -1.55 23.18 3.14
CA PHE A 306 -0.85 24.00 4.13
C PHE A 306 0.45 23.33 4.58
N GLY A 307 1.50 24.13 4.79
CA GLY A 307 2.67 23.71 5.54
C GLY A 307 2.34 23.70 7.03
N GLY A 308 2.32 22.52 7.65
CA GLY A 308 1.99 22.37 9.06
C GLY A 308 1.44 21.00 9.44
N SER A 309 1.19 20.83 10.74
CA SER A 309 0.54 19.62 11.26
C SER A 309 -0.95 19.59 10.93
N GLY A 310 -1.63 18.44 11.07
CA GLY A 310 -3.08 18.36 10.87
C GLY A 310 -3.91 19.35 11.72
N THR A 311 -3.39 19.83 12.86
CA THR A 311 -4.08 20.88 13.64
C THR A 311 -4.17 22.19 12.86
N ALA A 312 -3.19 22.50 11.99
CA ALA A 312 -3.26 23.67 11.10
C ALA A 312 -4.43 23.57 10.12
N ALA A 313 -4.73 22.38 9.57
CA ALA A 313 -5.89 22.19 8.72
C ALA A 313 -7.21 22.44 9.47
N VAL A 314 -7.40 21.86 10.66
CA VAL A 314 -8.61 22.12 11.48
C VAL A 314 -8.72 23.60 11.88
N GLU A 315 -7.62 24.21 12.28
CA GLU A 315 -7.58 25.63 12.64
C GLU A 315 -7.88 26.54 11.45
N SER A 316 -7.40 26.19 10.25
CA SER A 316 -7.70 26.92 9.01
C SER A 316 -9.20 26.93 8.71
N ILE A 317 -9.90 25.80 8.91
CA ILE A 317 -11.35 25.73 8.73
C ILE A 317 -12.05 26.63 9.75
N LEU A 318 -11.83 26.38 11.05
CA LEU A 318 -12.53 27.09 12.13
C LEU A 318 -12.34 28.61 12.08
N SER A 319 -11.13 29.06 11.74
CA SER A 319 -10.80 30.48 11.66
C SER A 319 -11.28 31.18 10.39
N SER A 320 -11.70 30.42 9.36
CA SER A 320 -12.10 30.97 8.05
C SER A 320 -13.59 30.83 7.75
N VAL A 321 -14.25 29.74 8.14
CA VAL A 321 -15.61 29.41 7.66
C VAL A 321 -16.74 29.90 8.58
N VAL A 322 -16.43 30.23 9.83
CA VAL A 322 -17.40 30.64 10.85
C VAL A 322 -17.40 32.16 11.00
N ASP A 323 -18.51 32.81 10.66
CA ASP A 323 -18.70 34.26 10.86
C ASP A 323 -19.37 34.56 12.22
N LYS A 324 -20.69 34.83 12.23
CA LYS A 324 -21.44 35.30 13.42
C LYS A 324 -22.33 34.21 14.04
N GLU A 325 -22.73 33.23 13.24
CA GLU A 325 -23.58 32.13 13.65
C GLU A 325 -22.88 31.17 14.61
N ALA A 326 -23.66 30.34 15.28
CA ALA A 326 -23.12 29.33 16.20
C ALA A 326 -22.54 28.12 15.45
N ILE A 327 -21.53 27.50 16.07
CA ILE A 327 -20.97 26.22 15.66
C ILE A 327 -21.20 25.17 16.75
N VAL A 328 -21.70 24.00 16.35
CA VAL A 328 -21.80 22.84 17.24
C VAL A 328 -20.49 22.06 17.18
N ILE A 329 -19.87 21.79 18.32
CA ILE A 329 -18.66 20.97 18.40
C ILE A 329 -18.96 19.70 19.18
N VAL A 330 -18.84 18.56 18.53
CA VAL A 330 -18.92 17.24 19.17
C VAL A 330 -17.60 16.98 19.93
N ASN A 331 -17.69 16.86 21.24
CA ASN A 331 -16.57 16.60 22.13
C ASN A 331 -16.71 15.24 22.81
N ASN A 332 -16.03 14.24 22.24
CA ASN A 332 -15.90 12.89 22.80
C ASN A 332 -14.45 12.38 22.77
N GLY A 333 -13.50 13.29 22.95
CA GLY A 333 -12.09 12.95 23.08
C GLY A 333 -11.15 14.14 23.02
N ALA A 334 -9.85 13.85 22.97
CA ALA A 334 -8.82 14.89 23.05
C ALA A 334 -8.80 15.82 21.83
N TYR A 335 -9.30 15.38 20.68
CA TYR A 335 -9.33 16.19 19.46
C TYR A 335 -10.58 17.08 19.44
N GLY A 336 -11.74 16.59 19.89
CA GLY A 336 -12.91 17.44 20.19
C GLY A 336 -12.58 18.56 21.19
N LYS A 337 -11.87 18.22 22.29
CA LYS A 337 -11.37 19.21 23.26
C LYS A 337 -10.42 20.24 22.65
N ARG A 338 -9.59 19.83 21.67
CA ARG A 338 -8.70 20.74 20.94
C ARG A 338 -9.47 21.68 20.02
N ILE A 339 -10.49 21.19 19.31
CA ILE A 339 -11.37 21.98 18.45
C ILE A 339 -12.09 23.06 19.28
N LEU A 340 -12.61 22.71 20.46
CA LEU A 340 -13.17 23.68 21.42
C LEU A 340 -12.15 24.76 21.82
N LYS A 341 -10.91 24.36 22.09
CA LYS A 341 -9.83 25.31 22.44
C LYS A 341 -9.52 26.27 21.30
N ILE A 342 -9.43 25.78 20.07
CA ILE A 342 -9.21 26.63 18.88
C ILE A 342 -10.36 27.61 18.71
N ALA A 343 -11.61 27.12 18.78
CA ALA A 343 -12.79 27.97 18.66
C ALA A 343 -12.84 29.07 19.74
N THR A 344 -12.41 28.76 20.97
CA THR A 344 -12.27 29.73 22.06
C THR A 344 -11.21 30.78 21.77
N VAL A 345 -10.04 30.38 21.27
CA VAL A 345 -8.94 31.31 20.89
C VAL A 345 -9.40 32.33 19.85
N TYR A 346 -10.23 31.92 18.89
CA TYR A 346 -10.78 32.79 17.85
C TYR A 346 -12.08 33.51 18.22
N GLY A 347 -12.57 33.32 19.45
CA GLY A 347 -13.81 33.95 19.93
C GLY A 347 -15.07 33.54 19.15
N LEU A 348 -15.14 32.28 18.71
CA LEU A 348 -16.31 31.76 17.98
C LEU A 348 -17.49 31.51 18.93
N ASN A 349 -18.71 31.62 18.41
CA ASN A 349 -19.92 31.28 19.15
C ASN A 349 -20.13 29.75 19.16
N VAL A 350 -19.85 29.09 20.28
CA VAL A 350 -19.77 27.62 20.37
C VAL A 350 -20.92 27.03 21.19
N LEU A 351 -21.54 25.98 20.65
CA LEU A 351 -22.38 25.04 21.37
C LEU A 351 -21.64 23.70 21.51
N GLU A 352 -21.21 23.34 22.72
CA GLU A 352 -20.57 22.04 22.97
C GLU A 352 -21.63 20.94 23.07
N TYR A 353 -21.51 19.90 22.25
CA TYR A 353 -22.17 18.62 22.48
C TYR A 353 -21.17 17.65 23.09
N ARG A 354 -21.29 17.40 24.39
CA ARG A 354 -20.41 16.46 25.11
C ARG A 354 -20.96 15.05 25.02
N SER A 355 -20.14 14.11 24.56
CA SER A 355 -20.47 12.68 24.46
C SER A 355 -19.43 11.82 25.19
N PRO A 356 -19.80 10.62 25.68
CA PRO A 356 -18.87 9.74 26.37
C PRO A 356 -17.69 9.32 25.49
N LEU A 357 -16.54 9.04 26.10
CA LEU A 357 -15.31 8.62 25.40
C LEU A 357 -15.37 7.18 24.87
N GLU A 358 -16.24 6.36 25.47
CA GLU A 358 -16.28 4.90 25.31
C GLU A 358 -17.46 4.40 24.47
N SER A 359 -18.44 5.28 24.20
CA SER A 359 -19.68 4.90 23.52
C SER A 359 -19.97 5.80 22.32
N ALA A 360 -20.78 5.28 21.39
CA ALA A 360 -21.27 6.05 20.26
C ALA A 360 -22.04 7.31 20.70
N ILE A 361 -22.08 8.30 19.79
CA ILE A 361 -22.85 9.52 19.94
C ILE A 361 -24.36 9.21 20.01
N ASP A 362 -25.05 9.81 20.97
CA ASP A 362 -26.52 9.79 21.03
C ASP A 362 -27.08 10.78 19.99
N LEU A 363 -27.38 10.25 18.81
CA LEU A 363 -27.84 11.02 17.65
C LEU A 363 -29.15 11.77 17.92
N THR A 364 -30.05 11.19 18.72
CA THR A 364 -31.31 11.84 19.10
C THR A 364 -31.05 13.08 19.95
N LYS A 365 -30.14 12.98 20.94
CA LYS A 365 -29.76 14.16 21.75
C LYS A 365 -29.01 15.21 20.95
N LEU A 366 -28.16 14.80 20.01
CA LEU A 366 -27.45 15.73 19.13
C LEU A 366 -28.45 16.51 18.25
N GLU A 367 -29.42 15.81 17.66
CA GLU A 367 -30.48 16.43 16.87
C GLU A 367 -31.35 17.38 17.71
N LEU A 368 -31.70 16.99 18.95
CA LEU A 368 -32.45 17.84 19.87
C LEU A 368 -31.68 19.12 20.24
N LEU A 369 -30.35 19.05 20.43
CA LEU A 369 -29.52 20.23 20.66
C LEU A 369 -29.58 21.20 19.49
N ILE A 370 -29.48 20.69 18.25
CA ILE A 370 -29.56 21.52 17.04
C ILE A 370 -30.95 22.16 16.92
N LYS A 371 -32.01 21.36 17.11
CA LYS A 371 -33.40 21.81 17.00
C LYS A 371 -33.76 22.88 18.03
N ASN A 372 -33.22 22.77 19.26
CA ASN A 372 -33.61 23.61 20.39
C ASN A 372 -32.59 24.70 20.73
N ALA A 373 -31.58 24.93 19.87
CA ALA A 373 -30.47 25.82 20.16
C ALA A 373 -30.88 27.28 20.43
N GLY A 374 -32.02 27.73 19.89
CA GLY A 374 -32.49 29.12 20.02
C GLY A 374 -31.61 30.15 19.28
N VAL A 375 -30.59 29.70 18.56
CA VAL A 375 -29.67 30.49 17.74
C VAL A 375 -29.47 29.80 16.39
N THR A 376 -29.13 30.56 15.35
CA THR A 376 -28.78 29.99 14.05
C THR A 376 -27.45 29.25 14.16
N ILE A 377 -27.46 27.96 13.82
CA ILE A 377 -26.26 27.12 13.71
C ILE A 377 -25.86 27.08 12.24
N SER A 378 -24.64 27.51 11.93
CA SER A 378 -24.11 27.43 10.57
C SER A 378 -23.33 26.15 10.32
N HIS A 379 -22.61 25.67 11.34
CA HIS A 379 -21.69 24.55 11.21
C HIS A 379 -21.79 23.53 12.35
N LEU A 380 -21.44 22.29 12.05
CA LEU A 380 -21.17 21.24 13.03
C LEU A 380 -19.81 20.61 12.76
N VAL A 381 -19.00 20.44 13.81
CA VAL A 381 -17.68 19.79 13.74
C VAL A 381 -17.70 18.46 14.46
N ILE A 382 -17.14 17.45 13.81
CA ILE A 382 -16.99 16.09 14.35
C ILE A 382 -15.63 15.51 13.99
N VAL A 383 -15.02 14.76 14.92
CA VAL A 383 -13.84 13.95 14.65
C VAL A 383 -14.31 12.58 14.18
N HIS A 384 -13.88 12.11 13.00
CA HIS A 384 -14.33 10.82 12.46
C HIS A 384 -13.77 9.65 13.29
N CYS A 385 -12.46 9.64 13.55
CA CYS A 385 -11.78 8.62 14.35
C CYS A 385 -11.08 9.27 15.55
N GLU A 386 -11.61 9.05 16.75
CA GLU A 386 -11.06 9.55 18.00
C GLU A 386 -9.93 8.63 18.50
N THR A 387 -8.70 8.90 18.06
CA THR A 387 -7.49 8.13 18.46
C THR A 387 -7.14 8.22 19.94
N THR A 388 -7.90 9.02 20.71
CA THR A 388 -7.88 8.99 22.17
C THR A 388 -8.26 7.61 22.70
N THR A 389 -9.29 6.99 22.11
CA THR A 389 -9.84 5.70 22.57
C THR A 389 -9.86 4.63 21.48
N GLY A 390 -9.93 5.03 20.21
CA GLY A 390 -10.16 4.14 19.06
C GLY A 390 -11.60 4.21 18.52
N LEU A 391 -12.46 5.05 19.11
CA LEU A 391 -13.86 5.23 18.73
C LEU A 391 -14.00 5.79 17.31
N LEU A 392 -14.91 5.19 16.53
CA LEU A 392 -15.32 5.65 15.20
C LEU A 392 -16.70 6.29 15.27
N ASN A 393 -16.78 7.59 15.02
CA ASN A 393 -18.05 8.31 15.00
C ASN A 393 -18.77 8.11 13.66
N ASN A 394 -20.08 7.86 13.69
CA ASN A 394 -20.89 7.67 12.49
C ASN A 394 -21.17 9.01 11.77
N ILE A 395 -20.22 9.46 10.96
CA ILE A 395 -20.30 10.74 10.25
C ILE A 395 -21.41 10.78 9.19
N GLU A 396 -21.84 9.63 8.64
CA GLU A 396 -22.96 9.58 7.70
C GLU A 396 -24.29 9.91 8.41
N ALA A 397 -24.51 9.32 9.58
CA ALA A 397 -25.70 9.62 10.37
C ALA A 397 -25.74 11.08 10.85
N VAL A 398 -24.59 11.62 11.26
CA VAL A 398 -24.47 13.05 11.61
C VAL A 398 -24.68 13.94 10.36
N GLY A 399 -24.14 13.53 9.21
CA GLY A 399 -24.35 14.21 7.93
C GLY A 399 -25.83 14.32 7.54
N ASN A 400 -26.61 13.26 7.78
CA ASN A 400 -28.06 13.27 7.57
C ASN A 400 -28.79 14.28 8.47
N ILE A 401 -28.38 14.40 9.73
CA ILE A 401 -28.90 15.43 10.64
C ILE A 401 -28.53 16.82 10.12
N CYS A 402 -27.25 17.05 9.81
CA CYS A 402 -26.77 18.32 9.26
C CYS A 402 -27.56 18.75 8.02
N LYS A 403 -27.81 17.82 7.08
CA LYS A 403 -28.60 18.05 5.87
C LYS A 403 -30.03 18.48 6.19
N LYS A 404 -30.69 17.83 7.15
CA LYS A 404 -32.07 18.13 7.56
C LYS A 404 -32.23 19.56 8.11
N TYR A 405 -31.19 20.08 8.78
CA TYR A 405 -31.22 21.41 9.41
C TYR A 405 -30.41 22.47 8.63
N ASN A 406 -29.96 22.16 7.42
CA ASN A 406 -29.13 23.04 6.59
C ASN A 406 -27.85 23.55 7.30
N VAL A 407 -27.21 22.66 8.07
CA VAL A 407 -25.96 22.90 8.78
C VAL A 407 -24.81 22.32 7.95
N ALA A 408 -23.74 23.10 7.73
CA ALA A 408 -22.54 22.62 7.04
C ALA A 408 -21.70 21.74 7.96
N MET A 409 -21.29 20.56 7.49
CA MET A 409 -20.54 19.61 8.31
C MET A 409 -19.03 19.71 8.06
N ILE A 410 -18.27 19.88 9.14
CA ILE A 410 -16.81 19.85 9.19
C ILE A 410 -16.38 18.54 9.82
N VAL A 411 -15.52 17.78 9.14
CA VAL A 411 -15.01 16.50 9.61
C VAL A 411 -13.49 16.58 9.80
N ASP A 412 -13.03 16.38 11.03
CA ASP A 412 -11.63 16.02 11.29
C ASP A 412 -11.45 14.53 10.96
N ALA A 413 -10.84 14.26 9.81
CA ALA A 413 -10.57 12.92 9.31
C ALA A 413 -9.09 12.55 9.42
N MET A 414 -8.31 13.22 10.30
CA MET A 414 -6.86 13.05 10.36
C MET A 414 -6.41 11.59 10.46
N SER A 415 -7.15 10.76 11.21
CA SER A 415 -6.81 9.36 11.45
C SER A 415 -7.71 8.36 10.72
N SER A 416 -8.58 8.82 9.82
CA SER A 416 -9.46 7.96 9.01
C SER A 416 -9.23 8.14 7.51
N TYR A 417 -8.98 9.35 7.04
CA TYR A 417 -8.68 9.64 5.62
C TYR A 417 -7.50 8.78 5.13
N GLY A 418 -7.66 8.17 3.94
CA GLY A 418 -6.67 7.25 3.36
C GLY A 418 -6.68 5.84 3.93
N ALA A 419 -7.58 5.51 4.87
CA ALA A 419 -7.79 4.13 5.33
C ALA A 419 -9.27 3.74 5.38
N ILE A 420 -10.13 4.53 6.01
CA ILE A 420 -11.57 4.24 6.09
C ILE A 420 -12.24 4.89 4.88
N PRO A 421 -13.05 4.16 4.08
CA PRO A 421 -13.78 4.75 2.96
C PRO A 421 -14.65 5.94 3.42
N ILE A 422 -14.53 7.07 2.72
CA ILE A 422 -15.28 8.31 2.97
C ILE A 422 -15.80 8.80 1.62
N GLU A 423 -17.07 9.16 1.56
CA GLU A 423 -17.69 9.76 0.36
C GLU A 423 -18.33 11.09 0.75
N MET A 424 -17.64 12.19 0.48
CA MET A 424 -18.03 13.51 1.00
C MET A 424 -19.45 13.92 0.58
N LYS A 425 -19.82 13.70 -0.69
CA LYS A 425 -21.16 14.05 -1.20
C LYS A 425 -22.26 13.24 -0.55
N ARG A 426 -22.09 11.91 -0.49
CA ARG A 426 -23.07 10.99 0.12
C ARG A 426 -23.25 11.28 1.60
N MET A 427 -22.15 11.53 2.30
CA MET A 427 -22.12 11.78 3.74
C MET A 427 -22.37 13.25 4.12
N ASN A 428 -22.72 14.13 3.16
CA ASN A 428 -22.98 15.56 3.38
C ASN A 428 -21.83 16.31 4.08
N ILE A 429 -20.59 16.03 3.69
CA ILE A 429 -19.38 16.67 4.24
C ILE A 429 -19.07 17.94 3.45
N SER A 430 -19.03 19.09 4.13
CA SER A 430 -18.67 20.37 3.53
C SER A 430 -17.15 20.61 3.55
N TYR A 431 -16.49 20.25 4.65
CA TYR A 431 -15.06 20.40 4.84
C TYR A 431 -14.48 19.15 5.52
N LEU A 432 -13.38 18.62 5.00
CA LEU A 432 -12.65 17.49 5.56
C LEU A 432 -11.19 17.88 5.81
N ALA A 433 -10.72 17.76 7.05
CA ALA A 433 -9.32 18.00 7.40
C ALA A 433 -8.53 16.69 7.52
N ALA A 434 -7.31 16.67 6.97
CA ALA A 434 -6.38 15.56 7.10
C ALA A 434 -4.91 15.99 6.99
N SER A 435 -3.99 15.03 7.02
CA SER A 435 -2.54 15.27 6.93
C SER A 435 -1.80 14.14 6.25
N SER A 436 -0.64 14.48 5.70
CA SER A 436 0.30 13.59 4.98
C SER A 436 0.77 12.37 5.77
N ASN A 437 0.97 12.47 7.09
CA ASN A 437 1.72 11.49 7.89
C ASN A 437 0.89 10.51 8.73
N LYS A 438 -0.37 10.32 8.35
CA LYS A 438 -1.30 9.39 8.99
C LYS A 438 -1.49 8.18 8.07
N ASN A 439 -2.71 7.88 7.68
CA ASN A 439 -2.97 6.66 6.89
C ASN A 439 -2.54 6.77 5.42
N LEU A 440 -2.22 7.97 4.92
CA LEU A 440 -1.55 8.13 3.63
C LEU A 440 -0.12 7.55 3.63
N GLN A 441 0.48 7.38 4.81
CA GLN A 441 1.85 6.85 4.99
C GLN A 441 2.94 7.78 4.43
N GLY A 442 2.67 9.08 4.30
CA GLY A 442 3.65 10.10 3.92
C GLY A 442 4.48 10.63 5.10
N MET A 443 5.33 11.62 4.82
CA MET A 443 6.12 12.33 5.82
C MET A 443 5.36 13.50 6.43
N ALA A 444 5.64 13.85 7.69
CA ALA A 444 4.96 14.96 8.36
C ALA A 444 5.41 16.31 7.81
N GLY A 445 4.47 17.25 7.67
CA GLY A 445 4.77 18.62 7.25
C GLY A 445 3.72 19.21 6.33
N VAL A 446 2.88 18.39 5.69
CA VAL A 446 1.73 18.86 4.89
C VAL A 446 0.43 18.47 5.58
N SER A 447 -0.44 19.46 5.77
CA SER A 447 -1.84 19.28 6.15
C SER A 447 -2.72 19.87 5.08
N PHE A 448 -3.96 19.39 4.99
CA PHE A 448 -4.84 19.82 3.93
C PHE A 448 -6.32 19.77 4.32
N VAL A 449 -7.09 20.58 3.62
CA VAL A 449 -8.55 20.64 3.72
C VAL A 449 -9.13 20.29 2.36
N ILE A 450 -10.04 19.34 2.30
CA ILE A 450 -10.87 19.07 1.12
C ILE A 450 -12.21 19.75 1.37
N ALA A 451 -12.55 20.73 0.54
CA ALA A 451 -13.71 21.59 0.74
C ALA A 451 -14.65 21.52 -0.46
N ASN A 452 -15.96 21.54 -0.21
CA ASN A 452 -16.97 21.70 -1.24
C ASN A 452 -16.84 23.10 -1.89
N ASN A 453 -16.84 23.16 -3.21
CA ASN A 453 -16.58 24.39 -3.96
C ASN A 453 -17.64 25.48 -3.68
N GLU A 454 -18.92 25.12 -3.58
CA GLU A 454 -19.99 26.08 -3.25
C GLU A 454 -19.86 26.65 -1.84
N GLN A 455 -19.28 25.88 -0.90
CA GLN A 455 -19.05 26.34 0.46
C GLN A 455 -17.82 27.26 0.52
N LEU A 456 -16.78 27.01 -0.28
CA LEU A 456 -15.63 27.91 -0.40
C LEU A 456 -16.04 29.32 -0.87
N ASP A 457 -16.95 29.42 -1.84
CA ASP A 457 -17.40 30.72 -2.37
C ASP A 457 -18.06 31.60 -1.30
N LYS A 458 -18.72 30.99 -0.30
CA LYS A 458 -19.33 31.71 0.82
C LYS A 458 -18.29 32.36 1.75
N ILE A 459 -17.06 31.86 1.76
CA ILE A 459 -15.98 32.37 2.62
C ILE A 459 -15.48 33.73 2.13
N LYS A 460 -15.63 34.04 0.84
CA LYS A 460 -15.06 35.24 0.19
C LYS A 460 -15.39 36.55 0.92
N GLU A 461 -16.61 36.65 1.44
CA GLU A 461 -17.11 37.85 2.12
C GLU A 461 -16.82 37.85 3.64
N ILE A 462 -16.29 36.75 4.19
CA ILE A 462 -15.94 36.63 5.61
C ILE A 462 -14.60 37.32 5.85
N LYS A 463 -14.55 38.24 6.82
CA LYS A 463 -13.32 38.94 7.20
C LYS A 463 -12.26 37.94 7.72
N PRO A 464 -11.04 37.92 7.15
CA PRO A 464 -9.95 37.06 7.63
C PRO A 464 -9.63 37.26 9.11
N ARG A 465 -9.53 36.16 9.87
CA ARG A 465 -9.09 36.17 11.29
C ARG A 465 -7.59 35.95 11.47
N ASN A 466 -6.92 35.42 10.44
CA ASN A 466 -5.48 35.21 10.39
C ASN A 466 -5.01 35.29 8.93
N LEU A 467 -3.68 35.27 8.74
CA LEU A 467 -3.05 35.36 7.42
C LEU A 467 -2.62 33.99 6.88
N TYR A 468 -1.78 33.27 7.62
CA TYR A 468 -1.16 32.02 7.15
C TYR A 468 -2.15 30.87 6.96
N LEU A 469 -3.14 30.77 7.84
CA LEU A 469 -4.14 29.70 7.84
C LEU A 469 -5.47 30.14 7.20
N ASN A 470 -5.49 31.25 6.47
CA ASN A 470 -6.71 31.68 5.81
C ASN A 470 -7.04 30.73 4.65
N LEU A 471 -8.14 30.00 4.78
CA LEU A 471 -8.53 28.93 3.87
C LEU A 471 -8.82 29.45 2.45
N TYR A 472 -9.62 30.52 2.35
CA TYR A 472 -10.05 31.06 1.07
C TYR A 472 -8.93 31.74 0.30
N GLU A 473 -8.10 32.56 0.96
CA GLU A 473 -6.98 33.22 0.28
C GLU A 473 -5.92 32.20 -0.18
N GLN A 474 -5.69 31.11 0.58
CA GLN A 474 -4.79 30.03 0.15
C GLN A 474 -5.34 29.30 -1.08
N TYR A 475 -6.63 28.97 -1.08
CA TYR A 475 -7.35 28.39 -2.21
C TYR A 475 -7.29 29.31 -3.45
N GLU A 476 -7.71 30.56 -3.30
CA GLU A 476 -7.84 31.52 -4.39
C GLU A 476 -6.48 31.81 -5.04
N HIS A 477 -5.42 31.93 -4.24
CA HIS A 477 -4.07 32.11 -4.76
C HIS A 477 -3.64 30.89 -5.59
N PHE A 478 -3.81 29.66 -5.07
CA PHE A 478 -3.42 28.45 -5.79
C PHE A 478 -4.20 28.25 -7.09
N VAL A 479 -5.50 28.55 -7.10
CA VAL A 479 -6.31 28.49 -8.34
C VAL A 479 -5.78 29.44 -9.41
N LYS A 480 -5.40 30.67 -9.02
CA LYS A 480 -4.91 31.72 -9.93
C LYS A 480 -3.48 31.47 -10.43
N THR A 481 -2.60 30.93 -9.59
CA THR A 481 -1.14 30.94 -9.85
C THR A 481 -0.52 29.54 -9.92
N LYS A 482 -1.24 28.49 -9.52
CA LYS A 482 -0.70 27.14 -9.27
C LYS A 482 0.42 27.10 -8.24
N GLN A 483 0.47 28.08 -7.34
CA GLN A 483 1.49 28.20 -6.29
C GLN A 483 0.81 28.31 -4.92
N MET A 484 1.46 27.82 -3.87
CA MET A 484 1.08 28.19 -2.50
C MET A 484 1.46 29.65 -2.23
N ARG A 485 0.73 30.33 -1.35
CA ARG A 485 1.00 31.74 -1.01
C ARG A 485 2.40 31.95 -0.44
N PHE A 486 2.85 31.02 0.39
CA PHE A 486 4.14 31.02 1.07
C PHE A 486 4.94 29.77 0.70
N THR A 487 6.23 29.75 1.02
CA THR A 487 7.12 28.62 0.76
C THR A 487 6.54 27.32 1.33
N PRO A 488 6.22 26.33 0.48
CA PRO A 488 5.74 25.04 0.94
C PRO A 488 6.89 24.13 1.38
N PRO A 489 6.61 23.06 2.14
CA PRO A 489 7.61 22.04 2.45
C PRO A 489 7.88 21.17 1.21
N VAL A 490 8.75 21.65 0.31
CA VAL A 490 9.01 21.07 -1.03
C VAL A 490 9.28 19.57 -0.97
N GLN A 491 10.25 19.14 -0.18
CA GLN A 491 10.64 17.73 -0.09
C GLN A 491 9.53 16.86 0.52
N THR A 492 8.73 17.41 1.44
CA THR A 492 7.58 16.69 2.01
C THR A 492 6.46 16.52 0.99
N LEU A 493 6.29 17.44 0.04
CA LEU A 493 5.30 17.31 -1.04
C LEU A 493 5.68 16.20 -2.03
N TYR A 494 6.97 16.06 -2.38
CA TYR A 494 7.42 14.90 -3.18
C TYR A 494 7.24 13.57 -2.44
N ALA A 495 7.53 13.53 -1.14
CA ALA A 495 7.23 12.34 -0.33
C ALA A 495 5.73 12.04 -0.27
N LEU A 496 4.89 13.08 -0.22
CA LEU A 496 3.44 12.94 -0.26
C LEU A 496 2.94 12.45 -1.62
N GLU A 497 3.50 12.93 -2.72
CA GLU A 497 3.22 12.44 -4.07
C GLU A 497 3.47 10.92 -4.15
N GLN A 498 4.64 10.46 -3.71
CA GLN A 498 4.96 9.02 -3.66
C GLN A 498 3.98 8.24 -2.76
N ALA A 499 3.61 8.81 -1.61
CA ALA A 499 2.65 8.19 -0.70
C ALA A 499 1.24 8.10 -1.30
N ILE A 500 0.82 9.09 -2.09
CA ILE A 500 -0.43 9.09 -2.86
C ILE A 500 -0.39 7.99 -3.92
N LEU A 501 0.69 7.88 -4.68
CA LEU A 501 0.86 6.82 -5.68
C LEU A 501 0.76 5.44 -5.03
N GLU A 502 1.45 5.21 -3.92
CA GLU A 502 1.36 3.96 -3.16
C GLU A 502 -0.05 3.69 -2.60
N THR A 503 -0.77 4.74 -2.24
CA THR A 503 -2.18 4.64 -1.82
C THR A 503 -3.10 4.27 -2.99
N GLN A 504 -2.88 4.82 -4.19
CA GLN A 504 -3.63 4.45 -5.39
C GLN A 504 -3.33 3.00 -5.81
N TRP A 505 -2.07 2.56 -5.69
CA TRP A 505 -1.63 1.22 -6.00
C TRP A 505 -2.23 0.16 -5.06
N GLU A 506 -2.23 0.43 -3.76
CA GLU A 506 -2.84 -0.45 -2.77
C GLU A 506 -4.37 -0.40 -2.85
N GLY A 507 -4.93 0.81 -2.92
CA GLY A 507 -6.35 1.09 -2.78
C GLY A 507 -6.80 1.19 -1.31
N ILE A 508 -7.68 2.14 -1.00
CA ILE A 508 -8.14 2.44 0.36
C ILE A 508 -8.80 1.22 1.02
N GLU A 509 -9.65 0.49 0.30
CA GLU A 509 -10.31 -0.70 0.85
C GLU A 509 -9.32 -1.82 1.20
N LYS A 510 -8.32 -2.07 0.35
CA LYS A 510 -7.30 -3.09 0.64
C LYS A 510 -6.43 -2.68 1.83
N ARG A 511 -6.08 -1.39 1.92
CA ARG A 511 -5.40 -0.83 3.09
C ARG A 511 -6.23 -1.00 4.36
N TYR A 512 -7.52 -0.68 4.32
CA TYR A 512 -8.43 -0.88 5.45
C TYR A 512 -8.49 -2.34 5.89
N ASN A 513 -8.51 -3.27 4.92
CA ASN A 513 -8.52 -4.69 5.19
C ASN A 513 -7.19 -5.15 5.82
N ARG A 514 -6.04 -4.63 5.38
CA ARG A 514 -4.73 -4.88 5.99
C ARG A 514 -4.68 -4.38 7.44
N TYR A 515 -5.15 -3.17 7.70
CA TYR A 515 -5.26 -2.63 9.07
C TYR A 515 -6.25 -3.44 9.92
N SER A 516 -7.43 -3.75 9.38
CA SER A 516 -8.44 -4.58 10.05
C SER A 516 -7.92 -5.98 10.41
N LYS A 517 -7.13 -6.60 9.53
CA LYS A 517 -6.51 -7.91 9.80
C LYS A 517 -5.48 -7.82 10.93
N SER A 518 -4.71 -6.73 10.97
CA SER A 518 -3.75 -6.46 12.05
C SER A 518 -4.47 -6.21 13.38
N TRP A 519 -5.55 -5.42 13.36
CA TRP A 519 -6.42 -5.20 14.51
C TRP A 519 -7.07 -6.49 15.02
N GLN A 520 -7.62 -7.35 14.15
CA GLN A 520 -8.17 -8.65 14.54
C GLN A 520 -7.12 -9.55 15.20
N THR A 521 -5.89 -9.49 14.69
CA THR A 521 -4.76 -10.26 15.23
C THR A 521 -4.40 -9.75 16.61
N LEU A 522 -4.30 -8.43 16.79
CA LEU A 522 -4.13 -7.78 18.09
C LEU A 522 -5.21 -8.22 19.09
N LEU A 523 -6.49 -8.09 18.73
CA LEU A 523 -7.60 -8.41 19.64
C LEU A 523 -7.58 -9.87 20.09
N LYS A 524 -7.31 -10.81 19.18
CA LYS A 524 -7.17 -12.22 19.53
C LYS A 524 -6.00 -12.45 20.50
N GLY A 525 -4.86 -11.82 20.24
CA GLY A 525 -3.67 -11.94 21.06
C GLY A 525 -3.86 -11.36 22.46
N ILE A 526 -4.34 -10.12 22.59
CA ILE A 526 -4.55 -9.49 23.90
C ILE A 526 -5.60 -10.25 24.71
N LYS A 527 -6.64 -10.79 24.07
CA LYS A 527 -7.64 -11.64 24.73
C LYS A 527 -7.03 -12.94 25.25
N ALA A 528 -6.14 -13.58 24.49
CA ALA A 528 -5.41 -14.77 24.93
C ALA A 528 -4.49 -14.47 26.13
N LEU A 529 -3.98 -13.25 26.23
CA LEU A 529 -3.19 -12.74 27.36
C LEU A 529 -4.05 -12.24 28.55
N GLY A 530 -5.38 -12.36 28.47
CA GLY A 530 -6.29 -11.92 29.54
C GLY A 530 -6.45 -10.40 29.64
N LEU A 531 -6.02 -9.63 28.64
CA LEU A 531 -6.19 -8.18 28.57
C LEU A 531 -7.52 -7.80 27.92
N THR A 532 -8.01 -6.60 28.24
CA THR A 532 -9.23 -6.03 27.68
C THR A 532 -8.95 -4.68 27.00
N HIS A 533 -9.87 -4.23 26.15
CA HIS A 533 -9.81 -2.93 25.47
C HIS A 533 -11.09 -2.14 25.71
N LEU A 534 -11.02 -0.81 25.55
CA LEU A 534 -12.10 0.09 25.97
C LEU A 534 -13.31 0.13 25.04
N ILE A 535 -13.07 0.15 23.74
CA ILE A 535 -14.12 0.38 22.75
C ILE A 535 -14.63 -0.95 22.23
N ASP A 536 -15.95 -1.15 22.29
CA ASP A 536 -16.63 -2.30 21.69
C ASP A 536 -16.33 -2.41 20.18
N GLU A 537 -16.18 -3.64 19.69
CA GLU A 537 -15.80 -3.91 18.30
C GLU A 537 -16.73 -3.24 17.27
N ALA A 538 -18.02 -3.08 17.59
CA ALA A 538 -19.01 -2.45 16.72
C ALA A 538 -18.76 -0.94 16.47
N ASN A 539 -18.12 -0.26 17.43
CA ASN A 539 -17.84 1.17 17.37
C ASN A 539 -16.35 1.47 17.16
N HIS A 540 -15.52 0.44 16.97
CA HIS A 540 -14.07 0.55 16.90
C HIS A 540 -13.60 0.89 15.48
N SER A 541 -12.71 1.88 15.34
CA SER A 541 -12.14 2.33 14.06
C SER A 541 -11.25 1.31 13.35
N ARG A 542 -10.69 0.38 14.11
CA ARG A 542 -9.67 -0.61 13.70
C ARG A 542 -8.34 0.01 13.28
N ILE A 543 -8.11 1.26 13.68
CA ILE A 543 -6.90 2.05 13.43
C ILE A 543 -5.97 2.01 14.64
N ILE A 544 -6.55 2.16 15.83
CA ILE A 544 -5.83 2.16 17.12
C ILE A 544 -6.73 1.58 18.21
N THR A 545 -6.13 0.77 19.09
CA THR A 545 -6.82 0.14 20.21
C THR A 545 -6.25 0.64 21.52
N SER A 546 -7.13 1.08 22.43
CA SER A 546 -6.78 1.41 23.80
C SER A 546 -6.98 0.19 24.68
N ILE A 547 -5.88 -0.36 25.17
CA ILE A 547 -5.80 -1.57 25.99
C ILE A 547 -5.72 -1.14 27.45
N VAL A 548 -6.52 -1.76 28.31
CA VAL A 548 -6.49 -1.52 29.75
C VAL A 548 -5.18 -2.09 30.31
N GLU A 549 -4.46 -1.28 31.08
CA GLU A 549 -3.24 -1.74 31.74
C GLU A 549 -3.56 -2.89 32.70
N PRO A 550 -2.81 -4.01 32.67
CA PRO A 550 -3.09 -5.13 33.54
C PRO A 550 -2.87 -4.73 35.01
N PRO A 551 -3.71 -5.18 35.95
CA PRO A 551 -3.59 -4.86 37.37
C PRO A 551 -2.43 -5.60 38.07
N HIS A 552 -1.39 -5.97 37.33
CA HIS A 552 -0.28 -6.79 37.81
C HIS A 552 0.78 -5.92 38.50
N LYS A 553 1.25 -6.32 39.69
CA LYS A 553 2.26 -5.56 40.47
C LYS A 553 3.59 -5.35 39.72
N GLY A 554 3.92 -6.23 38.77
CA GLY A 554 5.13 -6.13 37.95
C GLY A 554 4.98 -5.28 36.69
N TYR A 555 3.77 -4.87 36.32
CA TYR A 555 3.53 -4.08 35.12
C TYR A 555 3.91 -2.61 35.34
N ASP A 556 4.70 -2.07 34.41
CA ASP A 556 4.99 -0.66 34.26
C ASP A 556 5.04 -0.33 32.77
N PHE A 557 4.36 0.75 32.35
CA PHE A 557 4.28 1.13 30.94
C PHE A 557 5.66 1.52 30.37
N ASN A 558 6.50 2.23 31.14
CA ASN A 558 7.79 2.69 30.64
C ASN A 558 8.74 1.49 30.44
N LYS A 559 8.74 0.53 31.37
CA LYS A 559 9.49 -0.71 31.22
C LYS A 559 9.03 -1.55 30.02
N LEU A 560 7.72 -1.65 29.79
CA LEU A 560 7.17 -2.31 28.60
C LEU A 560 7.61 -1.59 27.32
N HIS A 561 7.49 -0.26 27.31
CA HIS A 561 7.92 0.57 26.20
C HIS A 561 9.39 0.33 25.86
N ASP A 562 10.29 0.40 26.85
CA ASP A 562 11.73 0.25 26.63
C ASP A 562 12.09 -1.17 26.16
N PHE A 563 11.47 -2.20 26.76
CA PHE A 563 11.62 -3.60 26.34
C PHE A 563 11.27 -3.80 24.86
N LEU A 564 10.17 -3.19 24.40
CA LEU A 564 9.73 -3.23 23.01
C LEU A 564 10.59 -2.36 22.08
N TYR A 565 11.01 -1.18 22.55
CA TYR A 565 11.79 -0.21 21.79
C TYR A 565 13.16 -0.77 21.40
N GLU A 566 13.84 -1.43 22.34
CA GLU A 566 15.09 -2.17 22.08
C GLU A 566 14.95 -3.27 21.02
N ARG A 567 13.72 -3.77 20.81
CA ARG A 567 13.37 -4.81 19.84
C ARG A 567 12.71 -4.27 18.58
N GLY A 568 12.76 -2.95 18.39
CA GLY A 568 12.30 -2.28 17.16
C GLY A 568 10.82 -1.92 17.12
N PHE A 569 10.10 -2.00 18.25
CA PHE A 569 8.67 -1.65 18.34
C PHE A 569 8.45 -0.39 19.19
N THR A 570 7.55 0.51 18.76
CA THR A 570 7.19 1.70 19.54
C THR A 570 5.69 1.70 19.85
N ILE A 571 5.34 1.48 21.12
CA ILE A 571 3.96 1.60 21.61
C ILE A 571 3.65 3.01 22.10
N TYR A 572 2.39 3.30 22.41
CA TYR A 572 1.95 4.65 22.74
C TYR A 572 1.22 4.70 24.09
N PRO A 573 1.45 5.73 24.93
CA PRO A 573 0.79 5.81 26.25
C PRO A 573 -0.71 6.10 26.10
N GLY A 574 -1.50 5.82 27.13
CA GLY A 574 -2.89 6.22 27.24
C GLY A 574 -3.11 7.73 27.16
N LYS A 575 -4.36 8.14 27.00
CA LYS A 575 -4.73 9.57 26.85
C LYS A 575 -6.04 9.95 27.55
N ILE A 576 -6.54 9.07 28.42
CA ILE A 576 -7.78 9.26 29.16
C ILE A 576 -7.40 9.56 30.61
N ASP A 577 -7.88 10.68 31.12
CA ASP A 577 -7.70 11.03 32.53
C ASP A 577 -8.46 10.01 33.39
N ASN A 578 -7.83 9.52 34.46
CA ASN A 578 -8.38 8.55 35.43
C ASN A 578 -8.57 7.11 34.94
N LEU A 579 -7.99 6.73 33.80
CA LEU A 579 -8.03 5.35 33.31
C LEU A 579 -6.68 4.92 32.73
N ASN A 580 -6.03 3.97 33.41
CA ASN A 580 -4.73 3.45 33.02
C ASN A 580 -4.87 2.59 31.76
N THR A 581 -4.39 3.12 30.66
CA THR A 581 -4.39 2.46 29.36
C THR A 581 -3.07 2.68 28.65
N PHE A 582 -2.74 1.76 27.76
CA PHE A 582 -1.78 2.02 26.69
C PHE A 582 -2.48 1.80 25.35
N ARG A 583 -1.87 2.30 24.28
CA ARG A 583 -2.45 2.28 22.95
C ARG A 583 -1.52 1.63 21.95
N VAL A 584 -2.13 0.81 21.09
CA VAL A 584 -1.47 0.12 19.99
C VAL A 584 -2.22 0.47 18.71
N ALA A 585 -1.56 1.25 17.85
CA ALA A 585 -2.02 1.55 16.51
C ALA A 585 -1.52 0.49 15.53
N ASN A 586 -2.24 0.34 14.43
CA ASN A 586 -1.88 -0.61 13.40
C ASN A 586 -1.94 -0.01 11.98
N ILE A 587 -1.32 1.17 11.83
CA ILE A 587 -1.26 1.94 10.57
C ILE A 587 0.16 2.02 10.03
N GLY A 588 0.32 2.56 8.82
CA GLY A 588 1.61 2.64 8.13
C GLY A 588 1.93 1.33 7.41
N ASP A 589 3.19 1.16 7.02
CA ASP A 589 3.71 -0.02 6.34
C ASP A 589 3.93 -1.21 7.30
N ILE A 590 2.84 -1.63 7.94
CA ILE A 590 2.79 -2.79 8.83
C ILE A 590 1.74 -3.81 8.38
N THR A 591 1.88 -5.04 8.88
CA THR A 591 0.98 -6.16 8.60
C THR A 591 0.62 -6.91 9.87
N TYR A 592 -0.30 -7.86 9.76
CA TYR A 592 -0.68 -8.72 10.89
C TYR A 592 0.49 -9.53 11.47
N LYS A 593 1.54 -9.77 10.67
CA LYS A 593 2.72 -10.52 11.12
C LYS A 593 3.61 -9.68 12.03
N ASP A 594 3.68 -8.37 11.78
CA ASP A 594 4.31 -7.45 12.73
C ASP A 594 3.54 -7.45 14.06
N MET A 595 2.21 -7.60 14.00
CA MET A 595 1.36 -7.72 15.19
C MET A 595 1.57 -9.06 15.93
N GLU A 596 1.75 -10.18 15.22
CA GLU A 596 2.10 -11.48 15.83
C GLU A 596 3.44 -11.41 16.58
N CYS A 597 4.44 -10.77 15.97
CA CYS A 597 5.73 -10.52 16.63
C CYS A 597 5.56 -9.64 17.87
N PHE A 598 4.80 -8.54 17.77
CA PHE A 598 4.49 -7.68 18.92
C PHE A 598 3.82 -8.46 20.05
N LEU A 599 2.81 -9.29 19.74
CA LEU A 599 2.09 -10.10 20.73
C LEU A 599 3.00 -11.13 21.41
N THR A 600 3.94 -11.72 20.66
CA THR A 600 4.94 -12.63 21.21
C THR A 600 5.85 -11.91 22.22
N LEU A 601 6.27 -10.69 21.90
CA LEU A 601 7.06 -9.87 22.81
C LEU A 601 6.26 -9.40 24.03
N LEU A 602 4.98 -9.05 23.83
CA LEU A 602 4.09 -8.66 24.91
C LEU A 602 3.87 -9.82 25.89
N ASP A 603 3.66 -11.03 25.39
CA ASP A 603 3.56 -12.26 26.19
C ASP A 603 4.83 -12.48 27.03
N GLN A 604 6.01 -12.37 26.39
CA GLN A 604 7.30 -12.49 27.07
C GLN A 604 7.49 -11.47 28.19
N TYR A 605 7.05 -10.22 27.99
CA TYR A 605 7.15 -9.19 29.03
C TYR A 605 6.19 -9.44 30.20
N LEU A 606 4.99 -9.95 29.92
CA LEU A 606 3.97 -10.17 30.96
C LEU A 606 4.22 -11.45 31.77
N ASN A 607 4.83 -12.48 31.15
CA ASN A 607 5.01 -13.81 31.75
C ASN A 607 6.48 -14.20 32.02
N GLY A 608 7.46 -13.39 31.60
CA GLY A 608 8.88 -13.55 31.89
C GLY A 608 9.32 -12.72 33.08
#